data_AF-A0A815G146-F1
#
_entry.id   AF-A0A815G146-F1
#
_cell.length_a   1.000
_cell.length_b   1.000
_cell.length_c   1.000
_cell.angle_alpha   90.00
_cell.angle_beta   90.00
_cell.angle_gamma   90.00
#
_symmetry.space_group_name_H-M   'P 1'
#
loop_
_entity.id
_entity.type
_entity.pdbx_description
1 polymer ?
#
loop_
_entity_poly.entity_id
_entity_poly.type
_entity_poly.pdbx_seq_one_letter_code
_entity_poly.pdbx_strand_id
1 'polypeptide(L)'
;NAVGDLNNKYKHCLIMCKQLSTQEELLTHDEMKGVTLTADKLLYLHAIDLCLNAASLEFFGKAQECIGPYTQAQVLFHSLSQQATTDCDRSILRQYREAVERRLHCLQNQGLVVLNDPSSTS
;
A
#
# COMPACT_ATOMS: atom_id res chain seq x y z
N ASN A 1 -23.12 -1.02 -2.46
CA ASN A 1 -23.97 -0.50 -1.37
C ASN A 1 -23.01 -0.14 -0.24
N ALA A 2 -22.35 1.02 -0.34
CA ALA A 2 -21.03 1.25 0.27
C ALA A 2 -20.99 1.04 1.80
N VAL A 3 -22.07 1.41 2.50
CA VAL A 3 -22.19 1.23 3.96
C VAL A 3 -22.25 -0.26 4.34
N GLY A 4 -22.95 -1.08 3.55
CA GLY A 4 -23.00 -2.53 3.75
C GLY A 4 -21.63 -3.17 3.55
N ASP A 5 -20.91 -2.75 2.51
CA ASP A 5 -19.57 -3.25 2.19
C ASP A 5 -18.56 -2.91 3.29
N LEU A 6 -18.61 -1.68 3.83
CA LEU A 6 -17.77 -1.25 4.95
C LEU A 6 -18.09 -2.01 6.24
N ASN A 7 -19.37 -2.23 6.54
CA ASN A 7 -19.77 -3.01 7.72
C ASN A 7 -19.27 -4.46 7.64
N ASN A 8 -19.32 -5.07 6.45
CA ASN A 8 -18.81 -6.41 6.25
C ASN A 8 -17.28 -6.47 6.45
N LYS A 9 -16.54 -5.49 5.91
CA LYS A 9 -15.09 -5.37 6.14
C LYS A 9 -14.75 -5.18 7.61
N TYR A 10 -15.48 -4.31 8.32
CA TYR A 10 -15.31 -4.10 9.75
C TYR A 10 -15.50 -5.39 10.55
N LYS A 11 -16.61 -6.11 10.32
CA LYS A 11 -16.89 -7.39 11.00
C LYS A 11 -15.81 -8.42 10.72
N HIS A 12 -15.34 -8.51 9.48
CA HIS A 12 -14.27 -9.41 9.09
C HIS A 12 -12.96 -9.11 9.82
N CYS A 13 -12.53 -7.83 9.84
CA CYS A 13 -11.36 -7.40 10.60
C CYS A 13 -11.49 -7.73 12.09
N LEU A 14 -12.66 -7.49 12.69
CA LEU A 14 -12.91 -7.80 14.10
C LEU A 14 -12.78 -9.30 14.40
N ILE A 15 -13.29 -10.16 13.52
CA ILE A 15 -13.16 -11.62 13.65
C ILE A 15 -11.69 -12.04 13.55
N MET A 16 -10.96 -11.53 12.56
CA MET A 16 -9.54 -11.84 12.40
C MET A 16 -8.70 -11.38 13.59
N CYS A 17 -8.94 -10.17 14.12
CA CYS A 17 -8.25 -9.71 15.32
C CYS A 17 -8.47 -10.65 16.50
N LYS A 18 -9.72 -11.09 16.73
CA LYS A 18 -10.03 -12.05 17.81
C LYS A 18 -9.30 -13.38 17.62
N GLN A 19 -9.25 -13.90 16.39
CA GLN A 19 -8.54 -15.15 16.08
C GLN A 19 -7.04 -15.02 16.33
N LEU A 20 -6.42 -13.93 15.86
CA LEU A 20 -4.99 -13.67 16.06
C LEU A 20 -4.64 -13.51 17.55
N SER A 21 -5.46 -12.80 18.32
CA SER A 21 -5.25 -12.68 19.78
C SER A 21 -5.32 -14.03 20.49
N THR A 22 -6.25 -14.92 20.10
CA THR A 22 -6.29 -16.27 20.68
C THR A 22 -5.08 -17.13 20.30
N GLN A 23 -4.49 -16.90 19.12
CA GLN A 23 -3.28 -17.60 18.69
C GLN A 23 -2.02 -17.08 19.40
N GLU A 24 -1.97 -15.78 19.71
CA GLU A 24 -0.86 -15.16 20.47
C GLU A 24 -0.72 -15.78 21.86
N GLU A 25 -1.82 -16.09 22.55
CA GLU A 25 -1.81 -16.79 23.85
C GLU A 25 -1.21 -18.21 23.79
N LEU A 26 -1.19 -18.84 22.61
CA LEU A 26 -0.62 -20.18 22.38
C LEU A 26 0.87 -20.15 21.99
N LEU A 27 1.40 -19.01 21.54
CA LEU A 27 2.79 -18.86 21.14
C LEU A 27 3.63 -18.50 22.36
N THR A 28 4.51 -19.41 22.79
CA THR A 28 5.43 -19.16 23.90
C THR A 28 6.34 -17.97 23.60
N HIS A 29 6.25 -16.93 24.44
CA HIS A 29 6.90 -15.60 24.35
C HIS A 29 8.43 -15.56 24.11
N ASP A 30 9.13 -16.68 24.01
CA ASP A 30 10.60 -16.71 24.00
C ASP A 30 11.21 -16.42 22.61
N GLU A 31 10.52 -16.79 21.53
CA GLU A 31 11.02 -16.63 20.14
C GLU A 31 10.83 -15.19 19.59
N MET A 32 10.00 -14.35 20.23
CA MET A 32 9.63 -13.02 19.74
C MET A 32 10.25 -11.85 20.53
N LYS A 33 11.11 -12.14 21.52
CA LYS A 33 11.83 -11.14 22.31
C LYS A 33 12.83 -10.37 21.43
N GLY A 34 12.45 -9.16 21.04
CA GLY A 34 13.36 -8.18 20.43
C GLY A 34 12.93 -7.64 19.07
N VAL A 35 11.86 -8.19 18.46
CA VAL A 35 11.32 -7.66 17.22
C VAL A 35 10.28 -6.58 17.53
N THR A 36 10.70 -5.32 17.61
CA THR A 36 9.79 -4.17 17.64
C THR A 36 9.31 -3.88 16.21
N LEU A 37 8.44 -4.76 15.67
CA LEU A 37 7.77 -4.53 14.40
C LEU A 37 6.47 -3.78 14.66
N THR A 38 6.46 -2.48 14.32
CA THR A 38 5.23 -1.68 14.38
C THR A 38 4.42 -1.86 13.09
N ALA A 39 3.11 -1.64 13.18
CA ALA A 39 2.24 -1.64 12.00
C ALA A 39 2.75 -0.66 10.92
N ASP A 40 3.18 0.54 11.33
CA ASP A 40 3.71 1.56 10.42
C ASP A 40 4.96 1.08 9.66
N LYS A 41 5.87 0.39 10.36
CA LYS A 41 7.07 -0.18 9.74
C LYS A 41 6.71 -1.29 8.76
N LEU A 42 5.73 -2.13 9.09
CA LEU A 42 5.26 -3.19 8.19
C LEU A 42 4.61 -2.59 6.92
N LEU A 43 3.78 -1.56 7.08
CA LEU A 43 3.17 -0.84 5.97
C LEU A 43 4.22 -0.15 5.09
N TYR A 44 5.25 0.45 5.69
CA TYR A 44 6.36 1.05 4.96
C TYR A 44 7.11 0.02 4.12
N LEU A 45 7.51 -1.10 4.72
CA LEU A 45 8.20 -2.18 4.01
C LEU A 45 7.36 -2.71 2.85
N HIS A 46 6.06 -2.93 3.08
CA HIS A 46 5.16 -3.35 2.03
C HIS A 46 5.03 -2.32 0.89
N ALA A 47 5.02 -1.02 1.19
CA ALA A 47 5.01 0.02 0.16
C ALA A 47 6.28 0.00 -0.71
N ILE A 48 7.43 -0.31 -0.11
CA ILE A 48 8.69 -0.50 -0.85
C ILE A 48 8.60 -1.75 -1.75
N ASP A 49 8.10 -2.87 -1.23
CA ASP A 49 7.93 -4.10 -2.01
C ASP A 49 7.00 -3.90 -3.21
N LEU A 50 5.91 -3.14 -3.03
CA LEU A 50 5.01 -2.76 -4.13
C LEU A 50 5.72 -1.95 -5.21
N CYS A 51 6.60 -1.01 -4.82
CA CYS A 51 7.39 -0.22 -5.75
C CYS A 51 8.41 -1.08 -6.51
N LEU A 52 9.09 -2.00 -5.82
CA LEU A 52 10.04 -2.92 -6.42
C LEU A 52 9.35 -3.88 -7.40
N ASN A 53 8.20 -4.42 -7.00
CA ASN A 53 7.38 -5.26 -7.87
C ASN A 53 6.91 -4.48 -9.10
N ALA A 54 6.45 -3.24 -8.94
CA ALA A 54 6.06 -2.39 -10.05
C ALA A 54 7.23 -2.14 -11.02
N ALA A 55 8.40 -1.76 -10.50
CA ALA A 55 9.59 -1.53 -11.30
C ALA A 55 10.04 -2.81 -12.04
N SER A 56 9.91 -3.98 -11.39
CA SER A 56 10.17 -5.28 -12.00
C SER A 56 9.19 -5.55 -13.16
N LEU A 57 7.89 -5.31 -12.97
CA LEU A 57 6.88 -5.42 -14.03
C LEU A 57 7.21 -4.52 -15.22
N GLU A 58 7.67 -3.30 -14.98
CA GLU A 58 8.13 -2.40 -16.04
C GLU A 58 9.34 -2.94 -16.78
N PHE A 59 10.32 -3.48 -16.06
CA PHE A 59 11.50 -4.12 -16.65
C PHE A 59 11.13 -5.29 -17.56
N PHE A 60 10.11 -6.06 -17.20
CA PHE A 60 9.58 -7.17 -18.00
C PHE A 60 8.57 -6.73 -19.08
N GLY A 61 8.36 -5.43 -19.30
CA GLY A 61 7.46 -4.91 -20.34
C GLY A 61 5.97 -4.98 -19.99
N LYS A 62 5.61 -5.27 -18.74
CA LYS A 62 4.24 -5.35 -18.23
C LYS A 62 3.78 -4.03 -17.62
N ALA A 63 3.92 -2.94 -18.37
CA ALA A 63 3.72 -1.61 -17.82
C ALA A 63 2.25 -1.29 -17.45
N GLN A 64 1.26 -2.01 -18.00
CA GLN A 64 -0.14 -1.91 -17.56
C GLN A 64 -0.35 -2.45 -16.14
N GLU A 65 0.37 -3.52 -15.77
CA GLU A 65 0.22 -4.20 -14.49
C GLU A 65 0.94 -3.46 -13.35
N CYS A 66 1.89 -2.57 -13.66
CA CYS A 66 2.66 -1.85 -12.64
C CYS A 66 1.89 -0.69 -11.97
N ILE A 67 0.81 -0.20 -12.61
CA ILE A 67 0.05 0.97 -12.14
C ILE A 67 -0.65 0.69 -10.81
N GLY A 68 -1.25 -0.49 -10.66
CA GLY A 68 -1.95 -0.89 -9.44
C GLY A 68 -1.02 -0.86 -8.21
N PRO A 69 0.11 -1.58 -8.24
CA PRO A 69 1.10 -1.56 -7.17
C PRO A 69 1.64 -0.16 -6.84
N TYR A 70 1.94 0.68 -7.85
CA TYR A 70 2.36 2.07 -7.59
C TYR A 70 1.27 2.90 -6.92
N THR A 71 0.02 2.77 -7.37
CA THR A 71 -1.12 3.49 -6.77
C THR A 71 -1.31 3.06 -5.31
N GLN A 72 -1.21 1.76 -5.03
CA GLN A 72 -1.30 1.25 -3.67
C GLN A 72 -0.15 1.77 -2.79
N ALA A 73 1.10 1.75 -3.29
CA ALA A 73 2.25 2.30 -2.57
C ALA A 73 2.08 3.80 -2.27
N GLN A 74 1.55 4.58 -3.23
CA GLN A 74 1.29 6.00 -3.05
C GLN A 74 0.30 6.26 -1.90
N VAL A 75 -0.77 5.46 -1.79
CA VAL A 75 -1.76 5.55 -0.69
C VAL A 75 -1.14 5.20 0.65
N LEU A 76 -0.27 4.17 0.69
CA LEU A 76 0.46 3.80 1.91
C LEU A 76 1.39 4.92 2.36
N PHE A 77 2.22 5.48 1.47
CA PHE A 77 3.11 6.60 1.81
C PHE A 77 2.33 7.85 2.25
N HIS A 78 1.19 8.14 1.60
CA HIS A 78 0.32 9.22 2.04
C HIS A 78 -0.17 8.99 3.47
N SER A 79 -0.73 7.81 3.75
CA SER A 79 -1.30 7.47 5.07
C SER A 79 -0.23 7.53 6.16
N LEU A 80 0.93 6.92 5.92
CA LEU A 80 2.08 6.97 6.84
C LEU A 80 2.56 8.40 7.07
N SER A 81 2.57 9.26 6.04
CA SER A 81 2.97 10.66 6.21
C SER A 81 2.01 11.47 7.08
N GLN A 82 0.73 11.07 7.18
CA GLN A 82 -0.24 11.69 8.09
C GLN A 82 -0.09 11.18 9.53
N GLN A 83 0.37 9.94 9.70
CA GLN A 83 0.51 9.28 11.00
C GLN A 83 1.89 9.46 11.64
N ALA A 84 2.92 9.72 10.84
CA ALA A 84 4.28 9.91 11.30
C ALA A 84 4.35 11.03 12.34
N THR A 85 5.09 10.82 13.42
CA THR A 85 5.18 11.75 14.56
C THR A 85 6.29 12.77 14.39
N THR A 86 7.37 12.40 13.70
CA THR A 86 8.54 13.26 13.45
C THR A 86 8.44 13.96 12.08
N ASP A 87 8.94 15.19 12.00
CA ASP A 87 8.99 15.93 10.73
C ASP A 87 9.97 15.30 9.73
N CYS A 88 11.02 14.65 10.23
CA CYS A 88 11.97 13.92 9.41
C CYS A 88 11.28 12.79 8.64
N ASP A 89 10.56 11.91 9.36
CA ASP A 89 9.87 10.78 8.75
C ASP A 89 8.76 11.26 7.80
N ARG A 90 8.01 12.30 8.20
CA ARG A 90 7.01 12.93 7.32
C ARG A 90 7.62 13.42 6.01
N SER A 91 8.76 14.09 6.07
CA SER A 91 9.46 14.60 4.89
C SER A 91 9.89 13.46 3.97
N ILE A 92 10.50 12.41 4.52
CA ILE A 92 10.96 11.25 3.75
C ILE A 92 9.77 10.54 3.07
N LEU A 93 8.69 10.29 3.81
CA LEU A 93 7.49 9.63 3.28
C LEU A 93 6.83 10.45 2.17
N ARG A 94 6.82 11.78 2.29
CA ARG A 94 6.33 12.68 1.22
C ARG A 94 7.20 12.61 -0.03
N GLN A 95 8.53 12.58 0.12
CA GLN A 95 9.43 12.44 -1.02
C GLN A 95 9.20 11.13 -1.77
N TYR A 96 9.00 10.01 -1.05
CA TYR A 96 8.64 8.73 -1.68
C TYR A 96 7.31 8.80 -2.41
N ARG A 97 6.27 9.38 -1.77
CA ARG A 97 4.96 9.58 -2.40
C ARG A 97 5.09 10.38 -3.71
N GLU A 98 5.81 11.49 -3.67
CA GLU A 98 6.01 12.35 -4.84
C GLU A 98 6.82 11.67 -5.95
N ALA A 99 7.82 10.84 -5.60
CA ALA A 99 8.57 10.06 -6.57
C ALA A 99 7.67 9.06 -7.31
N VAL A 100 6.80 8.35 -6.58
CA VAL A 100 5.82 7.43 -7.16
C VAL A 100 4.80 8.19 -8.03
N GLU A 101 4.32 9.33 -7.56
CA GLU A 101 3.39 10.18 -8.31
C GLU A 101 3.98 10.66 -9.63
N ARG A 102 5.24 11.12 -9.64
CA ARG A 102 5.96 11.46 -10.86
C ARG A 102 6.09 10.27 -11.80
N ARG A 103 6.36 9.06 -11.28
CA ARG A 103 6.47 7.86 -12.13
C ARG A 103 5.12 7.50 -12.76
N LEU A 104 4.04 7.50 -11.98
CA LEU A 104 2.69 7.27 -12.47
C LEU A 104 2.31 8.26 -13.59
N HIS A 105 2.64 9.54 -13.43
CA HIS A 105 2.39 10.54 -14.46
C HIS A 105 3.21 10.28 -15.74
N CYS A 106 4.47 9.85 -15.64
CA CYS A 106 5.26 9.44 -16.80
C CYS A 106 4.64 8.24 -17.52
N LEU A 107 4.15 7.24 -16.76
CA LEU A 107 3.49 6.06 -17.34
C LEU A 107 2.20 6.43 -18.08
N GLN A 108 1.40 7.34 -17.52
CA GLN A 108 0.22 7.89 -18.21
C GLN A 108 0.58 8.56 -19.53
N ASN A 109 1.60 9.42 -19.52
CA ASN A 109 2.02 10.16 -20.71
C ASN A 109 2.66 9.29 -21.81
N GLN A 110 3.14 8.09 -21.46
CA GLN A 110 3.66 7.12 -22.43
C GLN A 110 2.56 6.36 -23.19
N GLY A 111 1.29 6.74 -23.01
CA GLY A 111 0.15 6.06 -23.65
C GLY A 111 -0.14 4.69 -23.06
N LEU A 112 0.47 4.36 -21.92
CA LEU A 112 0.21 3.14 -21.16
C LEU A 112 -1.03 3.28 -20.27
N VAL A 113 -1.81 4.34 -20.42
CA VAL A 113 -3.12 4.48 -19.77
C VAL A 113 -4.11 4.89 -20.84
N VAL A 114 -4.96 3.94 -21.26
CA VAL A 114 -6.28 4.32 -21.78
C VAL A 114 -7.02 4.85 -20.56
N LEU A 115 -7.12 6.18 -20.46
CA LEU A 115 -8.14 6.79 -19.63
C LEU A 115 -9.45 6.14 -20.08
N ASN A 116 -10.11 5.46 -19.15
CA ASN A 116 -11.44 4.92 -19.35
C ASN A 116 -12.36 6.15 -19.50
N ASP A 117 -12.41 6.68 -20.71
CA ASP A 117 -13.27 7.78 -21.11
C ASP A 117 -14.62 7.13 -21.45
N PRO A 118 -15.68 7.30 -20.63
CA PRO A 118 -16.99 6.69 -20.90
C PRO A 118 -17.73 7.35 -22.08
N SER A 119 -17.02 8.05 -22.98
CA SER A 119 -17.59 8.81 -24.09
C SER A 119 -17.27 8.24 -25.49
N SER A 120 -16.59 7.10 -25.59
CA SER A 120 -16.28 6.47 -26.88
C SER A 120 -17.00 5.13 -27.08
N THR A 121 -18.33 5.16 -27.12
CA THR A 121 -19.12 4.16 -27.86
C THR A 121 -19.75 4.87 -29.04
N SER A 122 -19.13 4.72 -30.22
CA SER A 122 -19.82 4.90 -31.51
C SER A 122 -20.74 3.71 -31.78
#